data_AF-A0A2E9J3S9-F1
#
_entry.id   AF-A0A2E9J3S9-F1
#
_cell.length_a   1.000
_cell.length_b   1.000
_cell.length_c   1.000
_cell.angle_alpha   90.00
_cell.angle_beta   90.00
_cell.angle_gamma   90.00
#
_symmetry.space_group_name_H-M   'P 1'
#
loop_
_entity.id
_entity.type
_entity.pdbx_description
1 polymer ?
#
loop_
_entity_poly.entity_id
_entity_poly.type
_entity_poly.pdbx_seq_one_letter_code
_entity_poly.pdbx_strand_id
1 'polypeptide(L)'
;MTSTAERTIQATAGEDTLIDALRGIRTKSDLMLLKSRLTQNPANPPLFIWVCNLLIARRISRGLAARILSQLHEEVVSGSSHESVDL
;
A
#
# COMPACT_ATOMS: atom_id res chain seq x y z
N MET A 1 23.95 -14.77 8.37
CA MET A 1 24.15 -13.35 8.02
C MET A 1 23.85 -13.23 6.53
N THR A 2 22.66 -12.77 6.14
CA THR A 2 22.31 -12.64 4.70
C THR A 2 23.04 -11.44 4.11
N SER A 3 23.60 -11.65 2.92
CA SER A 3 24.40 -10.67 2.20
C SER A 3 23.54 -9.46 1.82
N THR A 4 24.11 -8.25 1.85
CA THR A 4 23.41 -7.01 1.47
C THR A 4 22.76 -7.12 0.08
N ALA A 5 23.39 -7.87 -0.84
CA ALA A 5 22.84 -8.17 -2.15
C ALA A 5 21.54 -9.01 -2.08
N GLU A 6 21.45 -9.97 -1.17
CA GLU A 6 20.23 -10.79 -0.98
C GLU A 6 19.09 -9.95 -0.42
N ARG A 7 19.37 -9.03 0.51
CA ARG A 7 18.37 -8.05 0.98
C ARG A 7 17.89 -7.14 -0.14
N THR A 8 18.79 -6.64 -0.98
CA THR A 8 18.43 -5.80 -2.12
C THR A 8 17.58 -6.58 -3.12
N ILE A 9 17.95 -7.80 -3.47
CA ILE A 9 17.21 -8.64 -4.44
C ILE A 9 15.85 -9.08 -3.88
N GLN A 10 15.75 -9.46 -2.59
CA GLN A 10 14.48 -9.83 -1.95
C GLN A 10 13.55 -8.64 -1.77
N ALA A 11 14.09 -7.48 -1.36
CA ALA A 11 13.32 -6.23 -1.31
C ALA A 11 12.81 -5.86 -2.70
N THR A 12 13.65 -6.00 -3.73
CA THR A 12 13.29 -5.72 -5.13
C THR A 12 12.21 -6.67 -5.64
N ALA A 13 12.31 -7.99 -5.40
CA ALA A 13 11.30 -8.96 -5.84
C ALA A 13 9.94 -8.78 -5.15
N GLY A 14 9.93 -8.47 -3.85
CA GLY A 14 8.70 -8.12 -3.13
C GLY A 14 8.11 -6.78 -3.57
N GLU A 15 8.97 -5.82 -3.86
CA GLU A 15 8.60 -4.49 -4.36
C GLU A 15 7.99 -4.55 -5.76
N ASP A 16 8.60 -5.27 -6.70
CA ASP A 16 8.09 -5.41 -8.07
C ASP A 16 6.73 -6.14 -8.07
N THR A 17 6.58 -7.18 -7.23
CA THR A 17 5.30 -7.87 -7.05
C THR A 17 4.22 -6.93 -6.51
N LEU A 18 4.57 -6.06 -5.55
CA LEU A 18 3.65 -5.04 -5.06
C LEU A 18 3.31 -4.02 -6.14
N ILE A 19 4.29 -3.56 -6.91
CA ILE A 19 4.07 -2.60 -8.00
C ILE A 19 3.08 -3.18 -9.02
N ASP A 20 3.23 -4.44 -9.41
CA ASP A 20 2.29 -5.09 -10.32
C ASP A 20 0.90 -5.28 -9.70
N ALA A 21 0.82 -5.63 -8.40
CA ALA A 21 -0.46 -5.65 -7.69
C ALA A 21 -1.13 -4.28 -7.71
N LEU A 22 -0.40 -3.19 -7.43
CA LEU A 22 -0.90 -1.82 -7.45
C LEU A 22 -1.39 -1.40 -8.84
N ARG A 23 -0.70 -1.81 -9.90
CA ARG A 23 -1.12 -1.57 -11.29
C ARG A 23 -2.42 -2.33 -11.62
N GLY A 24 -2.58 -3.54 -11.07
CA GLY A 24 -3.75 -4.39 -11.26
C GLY A 24 -5.01 -3.92 -10.54
N ILE A 25 -4.88 -3.07 -9.51
CA ILE A 25 -6.04 -2.54 -8.77
C ILE A 25 -6.92 -1.70 -9.69
N ARG A 26 -8.21 -2.06 -9.73
CA ARG A 26 -9.24 -1.32 -10.47
C ARG A 26 -10.30 -0.73 -9.56
N THR A 27 -10.57 -1.38 -8.43
CA THR A 27 -11.59 -0.96 -7.47
C THR A 27 -11.01 -0.70 -6.08
N LYS A 28 -11.74 0.08 -5.28
CA LYS A 28 -11.40 0.32 -3.87
C LYS A 28 -11.41 -0.98 -3.05
N SER A 29 -12.29 -1.92 -3.40
CA SER A 29 -12.37 -3.23 -2.76
C SER A 29 -11.09 -4.04 -2.96
N ASP A 30 -10.52 -4.04 -4.17
CA ASP A 30 -9.24 -4.71 -4.46
C ASP A 30 -8.10 -4.11 -3.64
N LEU A 31 -8.09 -2.78 -3.51
CA LEU A 31 -7.12 -2.06 -2.71
C LEU A 31 -7.21 -2.40 -1.22
N MET A 32 -8.43 -2.49 -0.68
CA MET A 32 -8.65 -2.85 0.73
C MET A 32 -8.28 -4.31 1.00
N LEU A 33 -8.56 -5.21 0.07
CA LEU A 33 -8.14 -6.61 0.16
C LEU A 33 -6.61 -6.71 0.18
N LEU A 34 -5.91 -5.97 -0.69
CA LEU A 34 -4.45 -5.91 -0.69
C LEU A 34 -3.92 -5.34 0.62
N LYS A 35 -4.47 -4.21 1.10
CA LYS A 35 -4.10 -3.59 2.39
C LYS A 35 -4.22 -4.60 3.53
N SER A 36 -5.37 -5.29 3.63
CA SER A 36 -5.65 -6.28 4.68
C SER A 36 -4.64 -7.44 4.67
N ARG A 37 -4.33 -7.99 3.48
CA ARG A 37 -3.30 -9.04 3.33
C ARG A 37 -1.92 -8.56 3.76
N LEU A 38 -1.54 -7.34 3.37
CA LEU A 38 -0.25 -6.77 3.74
C LEU A 38 -0.13 -6.52 5.25
N THR A 39 -1.22 -6.11 5.91
CA THR A 39 -1.24 -5.90 7.36
C THR A 39 -1.15 -7.19 8.19
N GLN A 40 -1.35 -8.37 7.59
CA GLN A 40 -1.15 -9.65 8.28
C GLN A 40 0.32 -9.88 8.67
N ASN A 41 1.25 -9.24 7.97
CA ASN A 41 2.66 -9.27 8.33
C ASN A 41 3.06 -7.95 9.01
N PRO A 42 3.37 -7.96 10.33
CA PRO A 42 3.70 -6.74 11.08
C PRO A 42 5.03 -6.11 10.66
N ALA A 43 5.87 -6.82 9.89
CA ALA A 43 7.09 -6.25 9.31
C ALA A 43 6.82 -5.34 8.11
N ASN A 44 5.60 -5.38 7.54
CA ASN A 44 5.26 -4.55 6.39
C ASN A 44 4.91 -3.12 6.85
N PRO A 45 5.45 -2.08 6.18
CA PRO A 45 5.02 -0.72 6.44
C PRO A 45 3.54 -0.55 6.04
N PRO A 46 2.83 0.45 6.59
CA PRO A 46 1.51 0.82 6.13
C PRO A 46 1.52 1.10 4.62
N LEU A 47 0.50 0.61 3.89
CA LEU A 47 0.45 0.70 2.43
C LEU A 47 0.60 2.14 1.92
N PHE A 48 0.05 3.12 2.64
CA PHE A 48 0.21 4.54 2.34
C PHE A 48 1.69 4.95 2.29
N ILE A 49 2.46 4.59 3.31
CA ILE A 49 3.90 4.89 3.40
C ILE A 49 4.65 4.19 2.27
N TRP A 50 4.27 2.95 1.96
CA TRP A 50 4.92 2.20 0.90
C TRP A 50 4.73 2.83 -0.48
N VAL A 51 3.50 3.25 -0.81
CA VAL A 51 3.19 3.96 -2.07
C VAL A 51 3.94 5.30 -2.15
N CYS A 52 4.04 6.05 -1.04
CA CYS A 52 4.84 7.27 -0.98
C CYS A 52 6.32 7.01 -1.27
N ASN A 53 6.90 5.96 -0.66
CA ASN A 53 8.29 5.58 -0.90
C ASN A 53 8.53 5.18 -2.36
N LEU A 54 7.63 4.40 -2.97
CA LEU A 54 7.70 4.04 -4.38
C LEU A 54 7.65 5.25 -5.31
N LEU A 55 6.83 6.26 -4.95
CA LEU A 55 6.72 7.50 -5.71
C LEU A 55 8.01 8.32 -5.62
N ILE A 56 8.58 8.47 -4.42
CA ILE A 56 9.86 9.17 -4.19
C ILE A 56 10.99 8.47 -4.95
N ALA A 57 11.02 7.14 -4.90
CA ALA A 57 11.99 6.32 -5.63
C ALA A 57 11.72 6.27 -7.15
N ARG A 58 10.65 6.92 -7.64
CA ARG A 58 10.24 6.95 -9.06
C ARG A 58 9.98 5.57 -9.67
N ARG A 59 9.60 4.59 -8.84
CA ARG A 59 9.30 3.20 -9.25
C ARG A 59 7.88 3.03 -9.75
N ILE A 60 6.99 3.98 -9.44
CA ILE A 60 5.62 4.07 -9.95
C ILE A 60 5.34 5.42 -10.60
N SER A 61 4.33 5.49 -11.46
CA SER A 61 3.92 6.75 -12.09
C SER A 61 3.15 7.64 -11.11
N ARG A 62 3.22 8.97 -11.31
CA ARG A 62 2.48 9.94 -10.49
C ARG A 62 0.96 9.71 -10.53
N GLY A 63 0.43 9.33 -11.70
CA GLY A 63 -0.99 9.04 -11.86
C GLY A 63 -1.43 7.79 -11.08
N LEU A 64 -0.60 6.74 -11.08
CA LEU A 64 -0.87 5.55 -10.27
C LEU A 64 -0.83 5.88 -8.78
N ALA A 65 0.19 6.61 -8.34
CA ALA A 65 0.31 7.04 -6.95
C ALA A 65 -0.89 7.89 -6.53
N ALA A 66 -1.25 8.92 -7.29
CA ALA A 66 -2.40 9.78 -7.00
C ALA A 66 -3.70 8.96 -6.88
N ARG A 67 -3.96 8.06 -7.82
CA ARG A 67 -5.16 7.20 -7.79
C ARG A 67 -5.24 6.36 -6.53
N ILE A 68 -4.14 5.70 -6.15
CA ILE A 68 -4.10 4.83 -4.97
C ILE A 68 -4.20 5.66 -3.69
N LEU A 69 -3.43 6.74 -3.58
CA LEU A 69 -3.41 7.60 -2.40
C LEU A 69 -4.78 8.27 -2.15
N SER A 70 -5.49 8.70 -3.20
CA SER A 70 -6.86 9.24 -3.05
C SER A 70 -7.82 8.19 -2.47
N GLN A 71 -7.77 6.95 -2.96
CA GLN A 71 -8.62 5.87 -2.43
C GLN A 71 -8.28 5.48 -0.98
N LEU A 72 -7.00 5.57 -0.59
CA LEU A 72 -6.57 5.36 0.80
C LEU A 72 -7.01 6.53 1.71
N HIS A 73 -6.97 7.77 1.22
CA HIS A 73 -7.38 8.94 2.01
C HIS A 73 -8.89 8.95 2.30
N GLU A 74 -9.73 8.57 1.34
CA GLU A 74 -11.18 8.46 1.56
C GLU A 74 -11.55 7.46 2.67
N GLU A 75 -10.74 6.43 2.92
CA GLU A 75 -10.99 5.48 4.00
C GLU A 75 -10.81 6.13 5.38
N VAL A 76 -9.79 6.97 5.56
CA VAL A 76 -9.58 7.73 6.80
C VAL A 76 -10.78 8.64 7.09
N VAL A 77 -11.35 9.24 6.06
CA VAL A 77 -12.50 10.15 6.19
C VAL A 77 -13.82 9.40 6.40
N SER A 78 -14.06 8.29 5.69
CA SER A 78 -15.30 7.50 5.86
C SER A 78 -15.31 6.59 7.09
N GLY A 79 -14.15 6.27 7.69
CA GLY A 79 -14.05 5.52 8.94
C GLY A 79 -14.34 6.33 10.21
N SER A 80 -14.49 7.65 10.08
CA SER A 80 -14.70 8.57 11.21
C SER A 80 -16.18 8.82 11.55
N SER A 81 -17.13 8.12 10.93
CA SER A 81 -18.58 8.32 11.13
C SER A 81 -19.30 7.21 11.89
N HIS A 82 -18.59 6.34 12.62
CA HIS A 82 -19.23 5.29 13.41
C HIS A 82 -18.66 5.21 14.84
N GLU A 83 -18.79 6.31 15.58
CA GLU A 83 -18.81 6.24 17.05
C GLU A 83 -20.24 6.58 17.49
N SER A 84 -20.96 5.52 17.90
CA SER A 84 -22.32 5.57 18.46
C SER A 84 -22.39 6.40 19.73
N VAL A 85 -23.50 7.09 19.92
CA VAL A 85 -24.10 7.26 21.25
C VAL A 85 -25.62 7.06 21.12
N ASP A 86 -26.05 5.79 21.15
CA ASP A 86 -27.38 5.44 21.63
C ASP A 86 -27.33 5.56 23.16
N LEU A 87 -28.13 6.48 23.69
CA LEU A 87 -28.41 6.67 25.12
C LEU A 87 -29.92 6.83 25.27
#